data_AF-A0A4Q1D7S8-F1
#
_entry.id   AF-A0A4Q1D7S8-F1
#
_cell.length_a   1.000
_cell.length_b   1.000
_cell.length_c   1.000
_cell.angle_alpha   90.00
_cell.angle_beta   90.00
_cell.angle_gamma   90.00
#
_symmetry.space_group_name_H-M   'P 1'
#
loop_
_entity.id
_entity.type
_entity.pdbx_description
1 polymer ?
#
loop_
_entity_poly.entity_id
_entity_poly.type
_entity_poly.pdbx_seq_one_letter_code
_entity_poly.pdbx_strand_id
1 'polypeptide(L)'
;MTVNKERRGFTMENDSVKITYFLGDTYAPPLTIEIVNKLDEPLVIDWQRSAMVYNGATIAYSGNTARFTGHADTYDSSYMNSINPNGYNSNRTHYSEIYGTLKLPKDVEFIPPHASIISSPVHLPSNLVTNIPDTALRFTELKVKYTKERRKAEYALFNASNSPVIIDSYLTLYPNNKEATKAIMYQHRFYASEIVNTKEIPAGTYYMDEQPGYRYYLKGSSDTKLTTTSGAGTGAVKTAGQSTSIVVDGVKRQ
;
A
#
# COMPACT_ATOMS: atom_id res chain seq x y z
N MET A 1 -1.73 20.45 6.46
CA MET A 1 -2.45 19.41 5.70
C MET A 1 -3.85 19.40 6.25
N THR A 2 -4.85 19.40 5.40
CA THR A 2 -6.26 19.47 5.78
C THR A 2 -6.93 18.16 5.40
N VAL A 3 -7.79 17.69 6.29
CA VAL A 3 -8.59 16.48 6.10
C VAL A 3 -9.71 16.79 5.10
N ASN A 4 -9.71 16.15 3.93
CA ASN A 4 -10.75 16.31 2.93
C ASN A 4 -11.86 15.26 3.13
N LYS A 5 -12.84 15.60 3.98
CA LYS A 5 -13.92 14.70 4.41
C LYS A 5 -14.75 14.12 3.26
N GLU A 6 -14.89 14.83 2.15
CA GLU A 6 -15.66 14.37 0.98
C GLU A 6 -14.88 13.37 0.13
N ARG A 7 -13.59 13.63 -0.11
CA ARG A 7 -12.73 12.75 -0.91
C ARG A 7 -11.98 11.70 -0.09
N ARG A 8 -12.22 11.60 1.22
CA ARG A 8 -11.67 10.52 2.04
C ARG A 8 -10.12 10.50 2.01
N GLY A 9 -9.48 11.69 2.06
CA GLY A 9 -8.04 11.83 1.85
C GLY A 9 -7.40 13.05 2.54
N PHE A 10 -6.07 13.12 2.51
CA PHE A 10 -5.29 14.19 3.12
C PHE A 10 -4.77 15.15 2.06
N THR A 11 -5.15 16.42 2.15
CA THR A 11 -4.79 17.43 1.15
C THR A 11 -3.79 18.42 1.73
N MET A 12 -2.68 18.62 1.02
CA MET A 12 -1.81 19.78 1.15
C MET A 12 -1.99 20.64 -0.09
N GLU A 13 -2.15 21.94 0.11
CA GLU A 13 -2.32 22.88 -0.98
C GLU A 13 -1.50 24.14 -0.70
N ASN A 14 -0.81 24.62 -1.73
CA ASN A 14 -0.18 25.93 -1.78
C ASN A 14 -0.54 26.61 -3.11
N ASP A 15 0.16 27.68 -3.46
CA ASP A 15 -0.11 28.44 -4.69
C ASP A 15 0.28 27.68 -5.97
N SER A 16 1.21 26.73 -5.88
CA SER A 16 1.77 26.01 -7.03
C SER A 16 1.14 24.63 -7.27
N VAL A 17 0.79 23.92 -6.21
CA VAL A 17 0.36 22.52 -6.29
C VAL A 17 -0.67 22.20 -5.21
N LYS A 18 -1.54 21.26 -5.54
CA LYS A 18 -2.39 20.56 -4.58
C LYS A 18 -2.03 19.08 -4.62
N ILE A 19 -1.65 18.53 -3.47
CA ILE A 19 -1.28 17.13 -3.30
C ILE A 19 -2.33 16.50 -2.38
N THR A 20 -3.03 15.49 -2.86
CA THR A 20 -4.00 14.73 -2.08
C THR A 20 -3.59 13.27 -1.98
N TYR A 21 -3.52 12.75 -0.77
CA TYR A 21 -3.26 11.34 -0.50
C TYR A 21 -4.56 10.62 -0.15
N PHE A 22 -4.80 9.49 -0.80
CA PHE A 22 -5.90 8.60 -0.51
C PHE A 22 -5.36 7.27 -0.01
N LEU A 23 -5.92 6.85 1.12
CA LEU A 23 -5.74 5.51 1.65
C LEU A 23 -7.04 4.78 1.37
N GLY A 24 -7.01 3.77 0.49
CA GLY A 24 -8.19 2.96 0.20
C GLY A 24 -8.79 2.33 1.47
N ASP A 25 -10.06 1.94 1.44
CA ASP A 25 -10.77 1.31 2.56
C ASP A 25 -10.72 -0.23 2.51
N THR A 26 -9.85 -0.78 1.65
CA THR A 26 -9.69 -2.20 1.40
C THR A 26 -8.47 -2.78 2.10
N TYR A 27 -8.30 -4.10 2.02
CA TYR A 27 -7.12 -4.81 2.51
C TYR A 27 -5.84 -4.32 1.83
N ALA A 28 -4.83 -3.94 2.64
CA ALA A 28 -3.52 -3.46 2.18
C ALA A 28 -3.67 -2.39 1.07
N PRO A 29 -4.33 -1.26 1.38
CA PRO A 29 -4.76 -0.36 0.33
C PRO A 29 -3.56 0.27 -0.38
N PRO A 30 -3.69 0.56 -1.69
CA PRO A 30 -2.72 1.41 -2.36
C PRO A 30 -2.70 2.79 -1.69
N LEU A 31 -1.50 3.34 -1.51
CA LEU A 31 -1.32 4.76 -1.29
C LEU A 31 -1.49 5.45 -2.64
N THR A 32 -2.65 6.07 -2.85
CA THR A 32 -2.92 6.83 -4.07
C THR A 32 -2.60 8.30 -3.82
N ILE A 33 -1.94 8.92 -4.78
CA ILE A 33 -1.50 10.31 -4.73
C ILE A 33 -2.08 11.02 -5.95
N GLU A 34 -2.92 12.02 -5.72
CA GLU A 34 -3.38 12.98 -6.72
C GLU A 34 -2.56 14.25 -6.60
N ILE A 35 -2.01 14.70 -7.72
CA ILE A 35 -1.23 15.93 -7.79
C ILE A 35 -1.89 16.82 -8.84
N VAL A 36 -2.31 18.01 -8.44
CA VAL A 36 -2.90 19.03 -9.31
C VAL A 36 -1.89 20.16 -9.46
N ASN A 37 -1.50 20.43 -10.71
CA ASN A 37 -0.71 21.59 -11.06
C ASN A 37 -1.60 22.84 -11.06
N LYS A 38 -1.25 23.86 -10.29
CA LYS A 38 -1.96 25.15 -10.23
C LYS A 38 -1.24 26.27 -10.98
N LEU A 39 -0.06 25.97 -11.54
CA LEU A 39 0.75 26.91 -12.28
C LEU A 39 0.32 26.98 -13.75
N ASP A 40 0.69 28.08 -14.40
CA ASP A 40 0.59 28.26 -15.85
C ASP A 40 1.71 27.54 -16.63
N GLU A 41 2.68 26.96 -15.92
CA GLU A 41 3.78 26.18 -16.47
C GLU A 41 3.69 24.70 -16.09
N PRO A 42 4.26 23.77 -16.88
CA PRO A 42 4.19 22.36 -16.57
C PRO A 42 5.01 21.96 -15.34
N LEU A 43 4.54 20.93 -14.65
CA LEU A 43 5.26 20.26 -13.57
C LEU A 43 5.72 18.87 -14.01
N VAL A 44 6.87 18.43 -13.51
CA VAL A 44 7.34 17.06 -13.68
C VAL A 44 7.51 16.43 -12.30
N ILE A 45 6.88 15.28 -12.07
CA ILE A 45 7.13 14.45 -10.89
C ILE A 45 8.28 13.51 -11.20
N ASP A 46 9.19 13.33 -10.25
CA ASP A 46 10.29 12.38 -10.32
C ASP A 46 10.11 11.28 -9.29
N TRP A 47 9.61 10.13 -9.75
CA TRP A 47 9.32 8.99 -8.91
C TRP A 47 10.57 8.26 -8.45
N GLN A 48 11.68 8.37 -9.19
CA GLN A 48 12.96 7.79 -8.76
C GLN A 48 13.50 8.50 -7.52
N ARG A 49 13.26 9.80 -7.41
CA ARG A 49 13.59 10.62 -6.24
C ARG A 49 12.43 10.80 -5.27
N SER A 50 11.41 9.96 -5.38
CA SER A 50 10.25 9.97 -4.48
C SER A 50 10.10 8.62 -3.80
N ALA A 51 9.72 8.62 -2.53
CA ALA A 51 9.65 7.40 -1.73
C ALA A 51 8.73 7.56 -0.52
N MET A 52 8.30 6.41 0.00
CA MET A 52 7.72 6.29 1.32
C MET A 52 8.76 5.73 2.28
N VAL A 53 8.86 6.31 3.47
CA VAL A 53 9.65 5.77 4.57
C VAL A 53 8.70 5.36 5.68
N TYR A 54 8.83 4.12 6.15
CA TYR A 54 8.06 3.58 7.26
C TYR A 54 8.98 2.69 8.12
N ASN A 55 8.98 2.89 9.43
CA ASN A 55 9.85 2.18 10.38
C ASN A 55 11.33 2.10 9.96
N GLY A 56 11.85 3.19 9.37
CA GLY A 56 13.22 3.27 8.86
C GLY A 56 13.48 2.52 7.54
N ALA A 57 12.51 1.75 7.04
CA ALA A 57 12.57 1.13 5.72
C ALA A 57 12.08 2.12 4.64
N THR A 58 12.79 2.18 3.53
CA THR A 58 12.43 3.03 2.37
C THR A 58 11.83 2.18 1.27
N ILE A 59 10.68 2.60 0.75
CA ILE A 59 9.99 2.00 -0.39
C ILE A 59 9.91 3.06 -1.49
N ALA A 60 10.64 2.85 -2.59
CA ALA A 60 10.64 3.75 -3.72
C ALA A 60 9.27 3.80 -4.40
N TYR A 61 8.89 4.97 -4.92
CA TYR A 61 7.68 5.12 -5.74
C TYR A 61 7.90 4.73 -7.20
N SER A 62 9.15 4.72 -7.66
CA SER A 62 9.52 4.21 -8.97
C SER A 62 9.56 2.68 -9.02
N GLY A 63 9.24 2.13 -10.19
CA GLY A 63 9.39 0.70 -10.48
C GLY A 63 8.07 -0.05 -10.38
N ASN A 64 7.22 0.14 -11.39
CA ASN A 64 6.01 -0.67 -11.53
C ASN A 64 6.40 -2.07 -11.98
N THR A 65 5.91 -3.10 -11.30
CA THR A 65 6.13 -4.49 -11.72
C THR A 65 4.96 -4.96 -12.59
N ALA A 66 5.19 -5.15 -13.88
CA ALA A 66 4.25 -5.84 -14.76
C ALA A 66 4.51 -7.34 -14.68
N ARG A 67 3.47 -8.13 -14.42
CA ARG A 67 3.53 -9.59 -14.59
C ARG A 67 3.22 -9.92 -16.04
N PHE A 68 3.95 -10.87 -16.61
CA PHE A 68 3.62 -11.41 -17.92
C PHE A 68 3.55 -12.93 -17.87
N THR A 69 2.63 -13.45 -18.67
CA THR A 69 2.51 -14.87 -18.96
C THR A 69 2.66 -15.03 -20.47
N GLY A 70 3.57 -15.89 -20.89
CA GLY A 70 3.78 -16.28 -22.28
C GLY A 70 3.41 -17.73 -22.47
N HIS A 71 2.90 -18.05 -23.64
CA HIS A 71 2.66 -19.42 -24.08
C HIS A 71 3.52 -19.71 -25.30
N ALA A 72 4.14 -20.88 -25.34
CA ALA A 72 4.88 -21.36 -26.49
C ALA A 72 4.44 -22.77 -26.85
N ASP A 73 3.98 -22.92 -28.09
CA ASP A 73 3.71 -24.19 -28.74
C ASP A 73 4.91 -24.56 -29.59
N THR A 74 5.61 -25.65 -29.26
CA THR A 74 6.69 -26.16 -30.10
C THR A 74 6.27 -27.50 -30.71
N TYR A 75 6.53 -27.64 -32.01
CA TYR A 75 6.25 -28.85 -32.76
C TYR A 75 7.58 -29.47 -33.18
N ASP A 76 7.84 -30.67 -32.66
CA ASP A 76 9.01 -31.46 -33.02
C ASP A 76 8.55 -32.63 -33.89
N SER A 77 9.13 -32.74 -35.10
CA SER A 77 9.05 -33.95 -35.90
C SER A 77 10.45 -34.56 -36.01
N SER A 78 10.55 -35.84 -35.66
CA SER A 78 11.82 -36.56 -35.74
C SER A 78 11.65 -37.79 -36.62
N TYR A 79 12.52 -37.90 -37.61
CA TYR A 79 12.60 -39.06 -38.49
C TYR A 79 13.71 -39.98 -37.99
N MET A 80 13.33 -41.06 -37.31
CA MET A 80 14.29 -42.07 -36.86
C MET A 80 14.54 -43.08 -37.99
N ASN A 81 15.57 -42.86 -38.80
CA ASN A 81 16.07 -43.89 -39.70
C ASN A 81 17.23 -44.64 -39.04
N SER A 82 16.89 -45.70 -38.33
CA SER A 82 17.87 -46.67 -37.88
C SER A 82 17.34 -48.07 -38.18
N ILE A 83 17.72 -48.57 -39.35
CA ILE A 83 17.81 -50.00 -39.70
C ILE A 83 16.46 -50.71 -40.01
N ASN A 84 15.31 -50.03 -39.94
CA ASN A 84 14.02 -50.62 -40.34
C ASN A 84 13.43 -49.90 -41.58
N PRO A 85 13.12 -50.61 -42.70
CA PRO A 85 12.54 -50.00 -43.91
C PRO A 85 11.17 -49.32 -43.70
N ASN A 86 10.49 -49.62 -42.59
CA ASN A 86 9.21 -49.04 -42.20
C ASN A 86 9.39 -47.98 -41.10
N GLY A 87 10.29 -47.01 -41.30
CA GLY A 87 10.57 -45.96 -40.33
C GLY A 87 9.28 -45.25 -39.87
N TYR A 88 9.07 -45.17 -38.56
CA TYR A 88 7.91 -44.48 -37.97
C TYR A 88 8.22 -43.00 -37.76
N ASN A 89 7.28 -42.13 -38.13
CA ASN A 89 7.37 -40.71 -37.87
C ASN A 89 6.85 -40.42 -36.46
N SER A 90 7.65 -39.79 -35.60
CA SER A 90 7.20 -39.34 -34.28
C SER A 90 7.04 -37.82 -34.31
N ASN A 91 5.79 -37.39 -34.13
CA ASN A 91 5.41 -36.00 -33.98
C ASN A 91 5.08 -35.74 -32.51
N ARG A 92 5.63 -34.68 -31.92
CA ARG A 92 5.33 -34.26 -30.57
C ARG A 92 5.01 -32.77 -30.55
N THR A 93 3.93 -32.43 -29.87
CA THR A 93 3.59 -31.05 -29.55
C THR A 93 3.93 -30.83 -28.09
N HIS A 94 4.72 -29.80 -27.81
CA HIS A 94 5.08 -29.39 -26.47
C HIS A 94 4.44 -28.04 -26.17
N TYR A 95 3.78 -27.97 -25.03
CA TYR A 95 3.17 -26.76 -24.50
C TYR A 95 4.07 -26.25 -23.37
N SER A 96 4.56 -25.03 -23.51
CA SER A 96 5.38 -24.37 -22.49
C SER A 96 4.70 -23.10 -22.02
N GLU A 97 4.72 -22.88 -20.70
CA GLU A 97 4.25 -21.64 -20.08
C GLU A 97 5.45 -20.90 -19.49
N ILE A 98 5.56 -19.63 -19.82
CA ILE A 98 6.62 -18.75 -19.33
C ILE A 98 5.97 -17.73 -18.41
N TYR A 99 6.43 -17.65 -17.17
CA TYR A 99 5.97 -16.68 -16.20
C TYR A 99 7.12 -15.75 -15.83
N GLY A 100 6.86 -14.46 -15.78
CA GLY A 100 7.88 -13.50 -15.40
C GLY A 100 7.30 -12.20 -14.86
N THR A 101 8.19 -11.40 -14.26
CA THR A 101 7.88 -10.06 -13.80
C THR A 101 8.89 -9.09 -14.39
N LEU A 102 8.39 -8.06 -15.08
CA LEU A 102 9.18 -6.97 -15.65
C LEU A 102 9.05 -5.73 -14.76
N LYS A 103 10.17 -5.09 -14.40
CA LYS A 103 10.14 -3.74 -13.83
C LYS A 103 10.07 -2.73 -14.96
N LEU A 104 8.93 -2.06 -15.09
CA LEU A 104 8.75 -0.96 -16.02
C LEU A 104 9.33 0.32 -15.38
N PRO A 105 10.25 1.01 -16.06
CA PRO A 105 10.74 2.31 -15.60
C PRO A 105 9.62 3.34 -15.75
N LYS A 106 8.97 3.68 -14.65
CA LYS A 106 8.14 4.89 -14.54
C LYS A 106 8.94 5.87 -13.70
N ASP A 107 9.84 6.59 -14.38
CA ASP A 107 10.85 7.39 -13.69
C ASP A 107 10.35 8.81 -13.44
N VAL A 108 9.64 9.37 -14.41
CA VAL A 108 9.07 10.71 -14.33
C VAL A 108 7.68 10.77 -14.95
N GLU A 109 6.85 11.70 -14.50
CA GLU A 109 5.55 12.00 -15.10
C GLU A 109 5.38 13.50 -15.33
N PHE A 110 4.89 13.85 -16.52
CA PHE A 110 4.59 15.22 -16.91
C PHE A 110 3.15 15.58 -16.55
N ILE A 111 2.96 16.75 -15.94
CA ILE A 111 1.66 17.33 -15.63
C ILE A 111 1.55 18.68 -16.36
N PRO A 112 0.63 18.82 -17.32
CA PRO A 112 0.35 20.10 -17.96
C PRO A 112 -0.05 21.20 -16.95
N PRO A 113 0.00 22.49 -17.35
CA PRO A 113 -0.63 23.58 -16.60
C PRO A 113 -2.09 23.27 -16.27
N HIS A 114 -2.52 23.58 -15.05
CA HIS A 114 -3.91 23.42 -14.59
C HIS A 114 -4.49 22.00 -14.70
N ALA A 115 -3.64 20.98 -14.87
CA ALA A 115 -4.04 19.59 -14.99
C ALA A 115 -3.70 18.78 -13.73
N SER A 116 -4.27 17.58 -13.63
CA SER A 116 -4.00 16.67 -12.53
C SER A 116 -3.53 15.30 -13.01
N ILE A 117 -2.84 14.60 -12.12
CA ILE A 117 -2.46 13.21 -12.30
C ILE A 117 -2.79 12.42 -11.03
N ILE A 118 -3.17 11.16 -11.20
CA ILE A 118 -3.49 10.24 -10.12
C ILE A 118 -2.59 9.01 -10.28
N SER A 119 -1.83 8.68 -9.25
CA SER A 119 -0.90 7.55 -9.25
C SER A 119 -1.00 6.75 -7.95
N SER A 120 -0.83 5.44 -8.04
CA SER A 120 -0.83 4.52 -6.88
C SER A 120 0.52 3.81 -6.80
N PRO A 121 1.61 4.52 -6.43
CA PRO A 121 2.97 4.00 -6.60
C PRO A 121 3.31 2.84 -5.65
N VAL A 122 2.58 2.68 -4.53
CA VAL A 122 2.91 1.68 -3.51
C VAL A 122 1.66 1.15 -2.83
N HIS A 123 1.70 -0.11 -2.41
CA HIS A 123 0.73 -0.68 -1.48
C HIS A 123 1.27 -0.60 -0.05
N LEU A 124 0.41 -0.23 0.89
CA LEU A 124 0.78 -0.20 2.29
C LEU A 124 1.17 -1.61 2.78
N PRO A 125 2.30 -1.78 3.49
CA PRO A 125 2.72 -3.09 3.96
C PRO A 125 1.69 -3.70 4.91
N SER A 126 1.46 -5.00 4.79
CA SER A 126 0.50 -5.73 5.64
C SER A 126 0.91 -5.76 7.11
N ASN A 127 2.20 -5.58 7.39
CA ASN A 127 2.79 -5.51 8.73
C ASN A 127 3.07 -4.08 9.20
N LEU A 128 2.32 -3.08 8.72
CA LEU A 128 2.46 -1.67 9.14
C LEU A 128 2.30 -1.43 10.65
N VAL A 129 1.66 -2.34 11.37
CA VAL A 129 1.50 -2.22 12.82
C VAL A 129 2.35 -3.30 13.46
N THR A 130 3.39 -2.88 14.16
CA THR A 130 4.25 -3.76 14.95
C THR A 130 4.30 -3.25 16.38
N ASN A 131 4.17 -4.15 17.35
CA ASN A 131 4.45 -3.91 18.77
C ASN A 131 3.65 -2.73 19.39
N ILE A 132 2.33 -2.88 19.51
CA ILE A 132 1.53 -1.99 20.36
C ILE A 132 1.76 -2.39 21.82
N PRO A 133 2.13 -1.47 22.73
CA PRO A 133 2.26 -1.79 24.15
C PRO A 133 0.92 -2.22 24.74
N ASP A 134 0.89 -3.32 25.50
CA ASP A 134 -0.33 -3.80 26.18
C ASP A 134 -0.96 -2.72 27.08
N THR A 135 -0.13 -1.85 27.66
CA THR A 135 -0.57 -0.73 28.49
C THR A 135 -1.35 0.34 27.72
N ALA A 136 -1.24 0.39 26.39
CA ALA A 136 -1.98 1.31 25.53
C ALA A 136 -3.33 0.73 25.08
N LEU A 137 -3.53 -0.59 25.20
CA LEU A 137 -4.73 -1.28 24.74
C LEU A 137 -5.89 -1.08 25.71
N ARG A 138 -7.05 -0.80 25.14
CA ARG A 138 -8.34 -0.69 25.84
C ARG A 138 -9.36 -1.56 25.13
N PHE A 139 -10.30 -2.13 25.88
CA PHE A 139 -11.35 -2.97 25.30
C PHE A 139 -12.58 -2.13 24.91
N THR A 140 -13.18 -2.48 23.78
CA THR A 140 -14.43 -1.91 23.28
C THR A 140 -15.26 -2.95 22.54
N GLU A 141 -16.47 -2.59 22.13
CA GLU A 141 -17.37 -3.41 21.35
C GLU A 141 -17.81 -2.66 20.08
N LEU A 142 -17.57 -3.26 18.91
CA LEU A 142 -18.02 -2.73 17.63
C LEU A 142 -19.39 -3.30 17.28
N LYS A 143 -20.31 -2.43 16.83
CA LYS A 143 -21.64 -2.84 16.35
C LYS A 143 -21.53 -3.41 14.94
N VAL A 144 -22.04 -4.61 14.73
CA VAL A 144 -22.12 -5.23 13.40
C VAL A 144 -23.32 -4.65 12.64
N LYS A 145 -23.15 -4.41 11.34
CA LYS A 145 -24.22 -3.87 10.49
C LYS A 145 -25.34 -4.88 10.36
N TYR A 146 -26.57 -4.38 10.33
CA TYR A 146 -27.79 -5.16 10.07
C TYR A 146 -28.05 -6.30 11.06
N THR A 147 -27.33 -6.35 12.18
CA THR A 147 -27.56 -7.32 13.26
C THR A 147 -27.52 -6.62 14.63
N LYS A 148 -27.94 -7.33 15.68
CA LYS A 148 -27.75 -6.88 17.08
C LYS A 148 -26.42 -7.32 17.67
N GLU A 149 -25.57 -7.98 16.88
CA GLU A 149 -24.31 -8.54 17.33
C GLU A 149 -23.30 -7.43 17.65
N ARG A 150 -22.48 -7.70 18.66
CA ARG A 150 -21.37 -6.85 19.06
C ARG A 150 -20.08 -7.66 19.03
N ARG A 151 -19.05 -7.09 18.41
CA ARG A 151 -17.73 -7.71 18.29
C ARG A 151 -16.76 -7.06 19.26
N LYS A 152 -16.15 -7.88 20.12
CA LYS A 152 -15.07 -7.41 20.99
C LYS A 152 -13.91 -6.92 20.13
N ALA A 153 -13.41 -5.75 20.48
CA ALA A 153 -12.26 -5.13 19.87
C ALA A 153 -11.34 -4.55 20.94
N GLU A 154 -10.06 -4.48 20.62
CA GLU A 154 -9.07 -3.75 21.37
C GLU A 154 -8.74 -2.49 20.59
N TYR A 155 -8.66 -1.34 21.26
CA TYR A 155 -8.27 -0.10 20.63
C TYR A 155 -7.14 0.59 21.41
N ALA A 156 -6.29 1.31 20.70
CA ALA A 156 -5.28 2.18 21.26
C ALA A 156 -5.29 3.52 20.52
N LEU A 157 -5.10 4.60 21.26
CA LEU A 157 -5.03 5.96 20.74
C LEU A 157 -3.60 6.48 20.82
N PHE A 158 -3.18 7.18 19.78
CA PHE A 158 -1.84 7.68 19.62
C PHE A 158 -1.86 9.11 19.09
N ASN A 159 -0.73 9.77 19.26
CA ASN A 159 -0.40 11.05 18.67
C ASN A 159 0.90 10.91 17.85
N ALA A 160 1.31 11.98 17.18
CA ALA A 160 2.49 11.96 16.31
C ALA A 160 3.82 11.60 17.03
N SER A 161 3.89 11.72 18.36
CA SER A 161 5.10 11.43 19.14
C SER A 161 5.19 9.99 19.65
N ASN A 162 4.06 9.29 19.78
CA ASN A 162 4.01 7.95 20.37
C ASN A 162 3.34 6.90 19.46
N SER A 163 3.00 7.27 18.22
CA SER A 163 2.40 6.32 17.28
C SER A 163 3.40 5.23 16.89
N PRO A 164 2.99 3.95 16.93
CA PRO A 164 3.82 2.84 16.46
C PRO A 164 3.89 2.79 14.93
N VAL A 165 3.13 3.63 14.23
CA VAL A 165 3.12 3.74 12.78
C VAL A 165 3.40 5.19 12.41
N ILE A 166 4.58 5.42 11.83
CA ILE A 166 4.95 6.71 11.27
C ILE A 166 5.33 6.48 9.82
N ILE A 167 4.70 7.23 8.93
CA ILE A 167 4.94 7.17 7.49
C ILE A 167 5.35 8.56 7.05
N ASP A 168 6.53 8.66 6.44
CA ASP A 168 6.97 9.86 5.73
C ASP A 168 6.85 9.62 4.23
N SER A 169 6.12 10.48 3.53
CA SER A 169 6.06 10.53 2.07
C SER A 169 6.96 11.66 1.58
N TYR A 170 7.89 11.34 0.70
CA TYR A 170 8.76 12.27 0.00
C TYR A 170 8.37 12.30 -1.48
N LEU A 171 8.01 13.48 -1.97
CA LEU A 171 7.69 13.73 -3.37
C LEU A 171 8.62 14.79 -3.93
N THR A 172 9.26 14.48 -5.05
CA THR A 172 10.14 15.40 -5.78
C THR A 172 9.45 15.89 -7.05
N LEU A 173 9.29 17.21 -7.16
CA LEU A 173 8.71 17.88 -8.32
C LEU A 173 9.68 18.89 -8.91
N TYR A 174 9.62 19.09 -10.22
CA TYR A 174 10.35 20.13 -10.95
C TYR A 174 9.37 21.07 -11.64
N PRO A 175 9.44 22.38 -11.39
CA PRO A 175 8.84 23.38 -12.26
C PRO A 175 9.65 23.44 -13.54
N ASN A 176 9.00 23.19 -14.68
CA ASN A 176 9.62 23.15 -15.99
C ASN A 176 10.67 22.01 -16.15
N ASN A 177 11.04 21.68 -17.39
CA ASN A 177 11.82 20.50 -17.76
C ASN A 177 13.12 20.26 -16.92
N LYS A 178 13.03 19.38 -15.90
CA LYS A 178 14.10 18.60 -15.23
C LYS A 178 15.39 19.32 -14.78
N GLU A 179 15.42 20.64 -14.66
CA GLU A 179 16.59 21.31 -14.08
C GLU A 179 16.72 20.96 -12.59
N ALA A 180 17.72 20.13 -12.27
CA ALA A 180 17.95 19.61 -10.92
C ALA A 180 18.08 20.70 -9.84
N THR A 181 18.50 21.90 -10.24
CA THR A 181 18.69 23.08 -9.38
C THR A 181 17.37 23.71 -8.91
N LYS A 182 16.22 23.34 -9.49
CA LYS A 182 14.90 23.85 -9.12
C LYS A 182 13.99 22.78 -8.48
N ALA A 183 14.57 21.65 -8.04
CA ALA A 183 13.80 20.60 -7.39
C ALA A 183 13.04 21.14 -6.17
N ILE A 184 11.74 20.90 -6.13
CA ILE A 184 10.90 21.16 -4.96
C ILE A 184 10.57 19.81 -4.35
N MET A 185 11.01 19.61 -3.10
CA MET A 185 10.74 18.40 -2.35
C MET A 185 9.63 18.66 -1.33
N TYR A 186 8.57 17.86 -1.39
CA TYR A 186 7.50 17.85 -0.41
C TYR A 186 7.68 16.67 0.53
N GLN A 187 7.77 16.96 1.82
CA GLN A 187 7.76 15.94 2.87
C GLN A 187 6.44 16.02 3.64
N HIS A 188 5.67 14.93 3.62
CA HIS A 188 4.42 14.81 4.35
C HIS A 188 4.48 13.64 5.32
N ARG A 189 4.14 13.90 6.59
CA ARG A 189 4.15 12.89 7.64
C ARG A 189 2.73 12.49 8.01
N PHE A 190 2.55 11.18 8.13
CA PHE A 190 1.33 10.53 8.59
C PHE A 190 1.65 9.68 9.81
N TYR A 191 0.69 9.56 10.73
CA TYR A 191 0.79 8.67 11.87
C TYR A 191 -0.53 7.96 12.10
N ALA A 192 -0.50 6.75 12.65
CA ALA A 192 -1.72 6.11 13.13
C ALA A 192 -2.17 6.81 14.42
N SER A 193 -3.35 7.44 14.43
CA SER A 193 -3.93 8.08 15.61
C SER A 193 -4.84 7.16 16.41
N GLU A 194 -5.40 6.15 15.76
CA GLU A 194 -6.17 5.10 16.40
C GLU A 194 -5.85 3.77 15.72
N ILE A 195 -5.65 2.72 16.52
CA ILE A 195 -5.50 1.36 16.03
C ILE A 195 -6.54 0.49 16.71
N VAL A 196 -7.31 -0.26 15.94
CA VAL A 196 -8.35 -1.17 16.43
C VAL A 196 -8.09 -2.58 15.95
N ASN A 197 -7.86 -3.49 16.90
CA ASN A 197 -7.68 -4.92 16.66
C ASN A 197 -9.00 -5.66 16.87
N THR A 198 -9.39 -6.43 15.86
CA THR A 198 -10.56 -7.31 15.90
C THR A 198 -10.16 -8.72 15.51
N LYS A 199 -10.89 -9.72 16.03
CA LYS A 199 -10.70 -11.12 15.65
C LYS A 199 -11.19 -11.44 14.22
N GLU A 200 -11.97 -10.56 13.64
CA GLU A 200 -12.57 -10.69 12.31
C GLU A 200 -12.42 -9.38 11.54
N ILE A 201 -12.60 -9.44 10.22
CA ILE A 201 -12.53 -8.26 9.34
C ILE A 201 -13.63 -7.25 9.73
N PRO A 202 -13.27 -5.97 9.95
CA PRO A 202 -14.19 -4.95 10.46
C PRO A 202 -15.10 -4.33 9.38
N ALA A 203 -14.95 -4.70 8.11
CA ALA A 203 -15.75 -4.17 6.99
C ALA A 203 -17.28 -4.27 7.19
N GLY A 204 -17.74 -5.28 7.95
CA GLY A 204 -19.15 -5.48 8.31
C GLY A 204 -19.63 -4.70 9.54
N THR A 205 -18.85 -3.74 10.06
CA THR A 205 -19.18 -2.98 11.28
C THR A 205 -19.48 -1.51 10.98
N TYR A 206 -20.32 -0.86 11.79
CA TYR A 206 -20.58 0.59 11.68
C TYR A 206 -19.31 1.43 11.92
N TYR A 207 -18.32 0.87 12.62
CA TYR A 207 -17.03 1.51 12.84
C TYR A 207 -16.35 1.93 11.53
N MET A 208 -16.41 1.12 10.47
CA MET A 208 -15.79 1.53 9.20
C MET A 208 -16.54 2.67 8.50
N ASP A 209 -17.82 2.87 8.81
CA ASP A 209 -18.69 3.89 8.18
C ASP A 209 -18.67 5.23 8.90
N GLU A 210 -18.34 5.25 10.20
CA GLU A 210 -18.34 6.47 11.02
C GLU A 210 -17.25 7.47 10.59
N GLN A 211 -16.14 6.99 10.04
CA GLN A 211 -15.06 7.82 9.51
C GLN A 211 -14.58 7.29 8.15
N PRO A 212 -15.40 7.44 7.10
CA PRO A 212 -15.03 6.96 5.79
C PRO A 212 -13.73 7.66 5.36
N GLY A 213 -12.69 6.89 5.03
CA GLY A 213 -11.53 7.37 4.24
C GLY A 213 -10.23 7.52 5.00
N TYR A 214 -10.36 7.49 6.31
CA TYR A 214 -9.26 7.59 7.25
C TYR A 214 -9.03 6.24 7.93
N ARG A 215 -10.04 5.36 7.88
CA ARG A 215 -10.01 3.99 8.36
C ARG A 215 -9.73 3.03 7.22
N TYR A 216 -8.63 2.31 7.32
CA TYR A 216 -8.36 1.12 6.52
C TYR A 216 -8.02 -0.03 7.44
N TYR A 217 -8.09 -1.26 6.92
CA TYR A 217 -7.74 -2.44 7.71
C TYR A 217 -6.68 -3.28 7.01
N LEU A 218 -5.79 -3.83 7.82
CA LEU A 218 -4.81 -4.81 7.43
C LEU A 218 -5.29 -6.17 7.96
N LYS A 219 -5.29 -7.19 7.10
CA LYS A 219 -5.47 -8.57 7.55
C LYS A 219 -4.13 -9.01 8.15
N GLY A 220 -4.14 -9.39 9.41
CA GLY A 220 -3.02 -10.07 10.03
C GLY A 220 -2.73 -11.35 9.24
N SER A 221 -1.48 -11.51 8.82
CA SER A 221 -0.98 -12.83 8.52
C SER A 221 -1.09 -13.65 9.80
N SER A 222 -1.36 -14.95 9.69
CA SER A 222 -1.24 -15.89 10.81
C SER A 222 0.13 -15.87 11.50
N ASP A 223 1.12 -15.16 10.93
CA ASP A 223 2.48 -14.97 11.41
C ASP A 223 2.76 -13.62 12.09
N THR A 224 1.80 -12.71 12.17
CA THR A 224 1.94 -11.51 13.02
C THR A 224 1.68 -11.90 14.49
N LYS A 225 2.58 -12.71 15.06
CA LYS A 225 2.70 -12.80 16.51
C LYS A 225 3.09 -11.41 17.01
N LEU A 226 2.22 -10.83 17.84
CA LEU A 226 2.66 -9.87 18.85
C LEU A 226 3.68 -10.60 19.71
N THR A 227 4.97 -10.42 19.45
CA THR A 227 6.02 -10.93 20.32
C THR A 227 6.03 -10.11 21.59
N THR A 228 5.42 -10.66 22.64
CA THR A 228 5.60 -10.18 24.01
C THR A 228 6.98 -10.62 24.48
N THR A 229 7.88 -9.68 24.79
CA THR A 229 9.02 -9.95 25.67
C THR A 229 8.52 -9.91 27.11
N SER A 230 7.94 -11.01 27.57
CA SER A 230 7.78 -11.28 29.00
C SER A 230 8.03 -12.76 29.25
N GLY A 231 8.98 -13.04 30.14
CA GLY A 231 9.59 -14.35 30.34
C GLY A 231 8.63 -15.49 30.68
N ALA A 232 9.14 -16.71 30.40
CA ALA A 232 8.77 -17.99 30.97
C ALA A 232 7.28 -18.23 31.28
N GLY A 233 6.57 -18.85 30.34
CA GLY A 233 5.25 -19.43 30.61
C GLY A 233 4.62 -20.06 29.38
N THR A 234 4.56 -21.39 29.37
CA THR A 234 3.78 -22.21 28.43
C THR A 234 2.34 -21.68 28.28
N GLY A 235 1.94 -21.30 27.06
CA GLY A 235 0.57 -20.82 26.79
C GLY A 235 0.19 -20.88 25.31
N ALA A 236 -0.74 -21.79 25.01
CA ALA A 236 -1.52 -22.02 23.77
C ALA A 236 -1.26 -21.14 22.53
N VAL A 237 -0.93 -21.80 21.42
CA VAL A 237 -1.06 -21.26 20.06
C VAL A 237 -2.56 -21.09 19.74
N LYS A 238 -3.03 -19.84 19.63
CA LYS A 238 -4.37 -19.52 19.10
C LYS A 238 -4.26 -18.93 17.70
N THR A 239 -4.57 -19.76 16.72
CA THR A 239 -4.66 -19.42 15.30
C THR A 239 -6.04 -18.82 15.03
N ALA A 240 -6.13 -17.50 14.84
CA ALA A 240 -7.29 -16.83 14.23
C ALA A 240 -6.87 -15.45 13.68
N GLY A 241 -7.13 -15.20 12.40
CA GLY A 241 -6.67 -14.02 11.67
C GLY A 241 -7.17 -12.71 12.27
N GLN A 242 -6.34 -12.06 13.07
CA GLN A 242 -6.60 -10.72 13.58
C GLN A 242 -6.63 -9.73 12.41
N SER A 243 -7.51 -8.74 12.48
CA SER A 243 -7.52 -7.62 11.53
C SER A 243 -7.27 -6.33 12.32
N THR A 244 -6.35 -5.52 11.81
CA THR A 244 -5.94 -4.26 12.45
C THR A 244 -6.46 -3.11 11.61
N SER A 245 -7.44 -2.38 12.13
CA SER A 245 -7.86 -1.11 11.54
C SER A 245 -6.95 -0.01 12.00
N ILE A 246 -6.58 0.88 11.10
CA ILE A 246 -5.73 2.03 11.39
C ILE A 246 -6.51 3.27 10.97
N VAL A 247 -6.62 4.21 11.89
CA VAL A 247 -6.99 5.59 11.60
C VAL A 247 -5.71 6.36 11.44
N VAL A 248 -5.52 6.96 10.27
CA VAL A 248 -4.35 7.81 10.02
C VAL A 248 -4.72 9.26 10.23
N ASP A 249 -3.79 10.01 10.82
CA ASP A 249 -3.82 11.46 10.87
C ASP A 249 -2.56 12.03 10.22
N GLY A 250 -2.71 13.24 9.69
CA GLY A 250 -1.67 13.93 8.93
C GLY A 250 -1.10 15.13 9.68
N VAL A 251 0.22 15.27 9.72
CA VAL A 251 0.90 16.46 10.25
C VAL A 251 1.75 17.09 9.16
N LYS A 252 1.58 18.41 8.96
CA LYS A 252 2.50 19.18 8.11
C LYS A 252 3.83 19.33 8.85
N ARG A 253 4.93 18.84 8.28
CA ARG A 253 6.25 19.31 8.68
C ARG A 253 6.66 20.44 7.72
N GLN A 254 7.23 21.49 8.31
CA GLN A 254 7.92 22.55 7.59
C GLN A 254 9.29 22.04 7.15
#